data_AF-A0A383DAZ9-F1
#
_entry.id   AF-A0A383DAZ9-F1
#
_cell.length_a   1.000
_cell.length_b   1.000
_cell.length_c   1.000
_cell.angle_alpha   90.00
_cell.angle_beta   90.00
_cell.angle_gamma   90.00
#
_symmetry.space_group_name_H-M   'P 1'
#
loop_
_entity.id
_entity.type
_entity.pdbx_description
1 polymer ?
#
loop_
_entity_poly.entity_id
_entity_poly.type
_entity_poly.pdbx_seq_one_letter_code
_entity_poly.pdbx_strand_id
1 'polypeptide(L)'
;VVSAMRFSSLFTSLLSVLLVASFENPSSDSYGLSPLDFSRVTWEEQVFERSLKNRIAQQISRYKTGLETNHINNLSELIVHEGKKYGHDPLLLTAVIITESSFNNWARSNRGALGLMQIRPATGKELATEVSIQWR
;
A
#
# COMPACT_ATOMS: atom_id res chain seq x y z
N VAL A 1 -4.95 3.50 21.09
CA VAL A 1 -4.18 3.42 19.83
C VAL A 1 -2.64 3.49 20.05
N VAL A 2 -2.12 3.45 21.29
CA VAL A 2 -0.67 3.60 21.57
C VAL A 2 0.08 2.27 21.81
N SER A 3 -0.61 1.12 21.80
CA SER A 3 -0.01 -0.15 22.27
C SER A 3 0.94 -0.83 21.26
N ALA A 4 0.70 -0.69 19.94
CA ALA A 4 1.48 -1.41 18.92
C ALA A 4 2.89 -0.82 18.69
N MET A 5 3.04 0.51 18.77
CA MET A 5 4.34 1.16 18.56
C MET A 5 5.35 0.84 19.67
N ARG A 6 4.89 0.57 20.91
CA ARG A 6 5.79 0.33 22.05
C ARG A 6 6.48 -1.04 22.00
N PHE A 7 5.92 -2.02 21.31
CA PHE A 7 6.55 -3.34 21.15
C PHE A 7 7.70 -3.34 20.13
N SER A 8 7.62 -2.50 19.09
CA SER A 8 8.65 -2.43 18.03
C SER A 8 9.99 -1.83 18.50
N SER A 9 9.96 -0.90 19.46
CA SER A 9 11.17 -0.26 20.01
C SER A 9 11.95 -1.18 20.95
N LEU A 10 11.25 -1.95 21.80
CA LEU A 10 11.91 -2.95 22.64
C LEU A 10 12.51 -4.08 21.78
N PHE A 11 11.87 -4.39 20.66
CA PHE A 11 12.29 -5.44 19.74
C PHE A 11 13.50 -5.04 18.88
N THR A 12 13.51 -3.84 18.30
CA THR A 12 14.67 -3.31 17.57
C THR A 12 15.87 -3.11 18.50
N SER A 13 15.63 -2.69 19.73
CA SER A 13 16.66 -2.65 20.77
C SER A 13 17.23 -4.05 21.04
N LEU A 14 16.38 -5.06 21.28
CA LEU A 14 16.84 -6.44 21.53
C LEU A 14 17.56 -7.06 20.33
N LEU A 15 17.08 -6.83 19.11
CA LEU A 15 17.74 -7.28 17.88
C LEU A 15 19.08 -6.56 17.67
N SER A 16 19.16 -5.25 17.93
CA SER A 16 20.40 -4.49 17.87
C SER A 16 21.42 -4.97 18.90
N VAL A 17 20.96 -5.32 20.11
CA VAL A 17 21.80 -5.89 21.17
C VAL A 17 22.31 -7.27 20.77
N LEU A 18 21.47 -8.12 20.17
CA LEU A 18 21.86 -9.43 19.65
C LEU A 18 22.85 -9.32 18.48
N LEU A 19 22.63 -8.38 17.56
CA LEU A 19 23.56 -8.11 16.45
C LEU A 19 24.91 -7.59 16.98
N VAL A 20 24.91 -6.62 17.89
CA VAL A 20 26.15 -6.09 18.51
C VAL A 20 26.89 -7.18 19.28
N ALA A 21 26.19 -7.99 20.08
CA ALA A 21 26.80 -9.12 20.79
C ALA A 21 27.38 -10.19 19.85
N SER A 22 26.83 -10.30 18.63
CA SER A 22 27.32 -11.22 17.59
C SER A 22 28.56 -10.70 16.85
N PHE A 23 28.79 -9.38 16.80
CA PHE A 23 30.01 -8.80 16.22
C PHE A 23 31.25 -8.92 17.14
N GLU A 24 31.05 -9.19 18.43
CA GLU A 24 32.14 -9.23 19.41
C GLU A 24 32.85 -10.60 19.49
N ASN A 25 32.31 -11.66 18.85
CA ASN A 25 32.95 -12.99 18.78
C ASN A 25 32.88 -13.60 17.38
N PRO A 26 33.89 -13.40 16.51
CA PRO A 26 33.89 -13.90 15.15
C PRO A 26 34.46 -15.33 15.11
N SER A 27 33.75 -16.31 15.67
CA SER A 27 34.01 -17.72 15.35
C SER A 27 33.08 -18.14 14.22
N SER A 28 33.69 -18.45 13.09
CA SER A 28 33.08 -18.79 11.80
C SER A 28 31.99 -19.85 11.90
N ASP A 29 30.75 -19.48 11.64
CA ASP A 29 29.80 -20.27 10.85
C ASP A 29 28.71 -19.35 10.28
N SER A 30 28.38 -19.57 9.01
CA SER A 30 27.49 -18.75 8.18
C SER A 30 26.11 -18.51 8.83
N TYR A 31 25.86 -17.28 9.28
CA TYR A 31 24.55 -16.84 9.80
C TYR A 31 23.55 -16.64 8.66
N GLY A 32 22.90 -17.72 8.22
CA GLY A 32 21.70 -17.65 7.40
C GLY A 32 20.47 -17.29 8.24
N LEU A 33 19.57 -16.47 7.70
CA LEU A 33 18.29 -16.11 8.31
C LEU A 33 17.54 -17.38 8.79
N SER A 34 17.08 -17.39 10.04
CA SER A 34 16.35 -18.52 10.61
C SER A 34 14.89 -18.54 10.09
N PRO A 35 14.23 -19.71 10.00
CA PRO A 35 12.80 -19.79 9.70
C PRO A 35 11.91 -18.91 10.60
N LEU A 36 12.36 -18.62 11.82
CA LEU A 36 11.68 -17.72 12.75
C LEU A 36 11.73 -16.25 12.29
N ASP A 37 12.88 -15.83 11.73
CA ASP A 37 13.06 -14.47 11.20
C ASP A 37 12.17 -14.26 9.97
N PHE A 38 12.09 -15.26 9.09
CA PHE A 38 11.23 -15.19 7.90
C PHE A 38 9.74 -15.08 8.26
N SER A 39 9.26 -15.93 9.17
CA SER A 39 7.88 -15.84 9.69
C SER A 39 7.60 -14.44 10.22
N ARG A 40 8.50 -13.91 11.04
CA ARG A 40 8.36 -12.57 11.61
C ARG A 40 8.30 -11.45 10.56
N VAL A 41 9.19 -11.47 9.57
CA VAL A 41 9.21 -10.48 8.48
C VAL A 41 7.88 -10.49 7.74
N THR A 42 7.33 -11.67 7.43
CA THR A 42 6.03 -11.76 6.77
C THR A 42 4.88 -11.20 7.64
N TRP A 43 4.90 -11.44 8.95
CA TRP A 43 3.92 -10.86 9.87
C TRP A 43 4.01 -9.34 9.95
N GLU A 44 5.23 -8.80 10.03
CA GLU A 44 5.45 -7.36 10.07
C GLU A 44 4.99 -6.68 8.78
N GLU A 45 5.27 -7.27 7.61
CA GLU A 45 4.79 -6.77 6.32
C GLU A 45 3.25 -6.82 6.24
N GLN A 46 2.62 -7.92 6.66
CA GLN A 46 1.16 -8.03 6.68
C GLN A 46 0.50 -7.03 7.62
N VAL A 47 1.06 -6.81 8.80
CA VAL A 47 0.57 -5.82 9.77
C VAL A 47 0.73 -4.40 9.22
N PHE A 48 1.88 -4.10 8.59
CA PHE A 48 2.12 -2.83 7.92
C PHE A 48 1.11 -2.60 6.80
N GLU A 49 0.92 -3.55 5.91
CA GLU A 49 -0.07 -3.44 4.83
C GLU A 49 -1.49 -3.23 5.35
N ARG A 50 -1.90 -3.99 6.37
CA ARG A 50 -3.21 -3.81 7.00
C ARG A 50 -3.36 -2.39 7.54
N SER A 51 -2.32 -1.88 8.20
CA SER A 51 -2.32 -0.51 8.71
C SER A 51 -2.40 0.53 7.57
N LEU A 52 -1.71 0.28 6.45
CA LEU A 52 -1.68 1.16 5.29
C LEU A 52 -3.04 1.19 4.59
N LYS A 53 -3.65 0.02 4.33
CA LYS A 53 -5.01 -0.12 3.78
C LYS A 53 -6.04 0.62 4.63
N ASN A 54 -5.97 0.46 5.96
CA ASN A 54 -6.87 1.15 6.89
C ASN A 54 -6.67 2.68 6.85
N ARG A 55 -5.42 3.15 6.81
CA ARG A 55 -5.11 4.59 6.70
C ARG A 55 -5.62 5.17 5.39
N ILE A 56 -5.42 4.47 4.27
CA ILE A 56 -5.91 4.91 2.95
C ILE A 56 -7.44 4.95 2.95
N ALA A 57 -8.13 3.90 3.45
CA ALA A 57 -9.59 3.89 3.58
C ALA A 57 -10.10 5.07 4.43
N GLN A 58 -9.42 5.37 5.55
CA GLN A 58 -9.73 6.52 6.39
C GLN A 58 -9.49 7.86 5.67
N GLN A 59 -8.49 7.97 4.79
CA GLN A 59 -8.31 9.17 3.97
C GLN A 59 -9.41 9.29 2.92
N ILE A 60 -9.75 8.21 2.23
CA ILE A 60 -10.82 8.18 1.21
C ILE A 60 -12.16 8.63 1.82
N SER A 61 -12.49 8.17 3.03
CA SER A 61 -13.76 8.52 3.69
C SER A 61 -13.91 10.00 4.07
N ARG A 62 -12.85 10.80 3.97
CA ARG A 62 -12.90 12.26 4.18
C ARG A 62 -13.44 13.02 2.97
N TYR A 63 -13.61 12.35 1.84
CA TYR A 63 -14.04 12.97 0.59
C TYR A 63 -15.48 12.60 0.22
N LYS A 64 -16.10 13.40 -0.66
CA LYS A 64 -17.39 13.07 -1.27
C LYS A 64 -17.18 12.10 -2.45
N THR A 65 -17.01 10.83 -2.12
CA THR A 65 -16.57 9.81 -3.10
C THR A 65 -17.67 9.33 -4.04
N GLY A 66 -18.91 9.26 -3.56
CA GLY A 66 -19.99 8.56 -4.26
C GLY A 66 -19.94 7.04 -4.12
N LEU A 67 -19.13 6.51 -3.19
CA LEU A 67 -18.96 5.08 -2.95
C LEU A 67 -19.57 4.67 -1.61
N GLU A 68 -20.09 3.45 -1.54
CA GLU A 68 -20.45 2.79 -0.28
C GLU A 68 -19.18 2.40 0.51
N THR A 69 -19.33 2.21 1.83
CA THR A 69 -18.19 1.88 2.73
C THR A 69 -17.42 0.63 2.30
N ASN A 70 -18.12 -0.41 1.84
CA ASN A 70 -17.47 -1.64 1.36
C ASN A 70 -16.59 -1.36 0.13
N HIS A 71 -17.05 -0.51 -0.78
CA HIS A 71 -16.27 -0.09 -1.94
C HIS A 71 -15.07 0.79 -1.57
N ILE A 72 -15.12 1.55 -0.47
CA ILE A 72 -13.97 2.30 0.04
C ILE A 72 -12.87 1.36 0.52
N ASN A 73 -13.22 0.31 1.26
CA ASN A 73 -12.25 -0.69 1.71
C ASN A 73 -11.64 -1.46 0.52
N ASN A 74 -12.46 -1.88 -0.43
CA ASN A 74 -11.98 -2.54 -1.64
C ASN A 74 -11.05 -1.62 -2.45
N LEU A 75 -11.36 -0.32 -2.53
CA LEU A 75 -10.51 0.65 -3.21
C LEU A 75 -9.15 0.82 -2.51
N SER A 76 -9.11 0.86 -1.18
CA SER A 76 -7.83 0.95 -0.47
C SER A 76 -6.97 -0.31 -0.64
N GLU A 77 -7.60 -1.48 -0.69
CA GLU A 77 -6.94 -2.74 -1.03
C GLU A 77 -6.37 -2.72 -2.44
N LEU A 78 -7.15 -2.26 -3.43
CA LEU A 78 -6.70 -2.13 -4.83
C LEU A 78 -5.53 -1.16 -4.96
N ILE A 79 -5.57 0.00 -4.31
CA ILE A 79 -4.46 0.98 -4.34
C ILE A 79 -3.17 0.36 -3.82
N VAL A 80 -3.23 -0.38 -2.70
CA VAL A 80 -2.05 -1.07 -2.15
C VAL A 80 -1.60 -2.20 -3.07
N HIS A 81 -2.52 -3.00 -3.61
CA HIS A 81 -2.21 -4.10 -4.51
C HIS A 81 -1.52 -3.62 -5.79
N GLU A 82 -2.11 -2.65 -6.50
CA GLU A 82 -1.57 -2.12 -7.76
C GLU A 82 -0.25 -1.37 -7.53
N GLY A 83 -0.14 -0.63 -6.42
CA GLY A 83 1.11 -0.01 -6.02
C GLY A 83 2.24 -1.03 -5.90
N LYS A 84 2.02 -2.12 -5.15
CA LYS A 84 3.02 -3.20 -5.01
C LYS A 84 3.30 -3.89 -6.35
N LYS A 85 2.26 -4.21 -7.13
CA LYS A 85 2.38 -4.92 -8.41
C LYS A 85 3.30 -4.21 -9.40
N TYR A 86 3.22 -2.88 -9.46
CA TYR A 86 4.02 -2.07 -10.39
C TYR A 86 5.19 -1.32 -9.74
N GLY A 87 5.49 -1.59 -8.46
CA GLY A 87 6.61 -0.97 -7.75
C GLY A 87 6.42 0.52 -7.43
N HIS A 88 5.18 0.98 -7.30
CA HIS A 88 4.83 2.34 -6.94
C HIS A 88 4.39 2.43 -5.46
N ASP A 89 4.72 3.55 -4.80
CA ASP A 89 4.24 3.81 -3.44
C ASP A 89 2.70 3.97 -3.44
N PRO A 90 1.94 3.15 -2.67
CA PRO A 90 0.49 3.30 -2.55
C PRO A 90 0.04 4.72 -2.11
N LEU A 91 0.87 5.43 -1.34
CA LEU A 91 0.58 6.81 -0.95
C LEU A 91 0.73 7.79 -2.12
N LEU A 92 1.62 7.51 -3.07
CA LEU A 92 1.71 8.26 -4.32
C LEU A 92 0.44 8.06 -5.16
N LEU A 93 0.00 6.82 -5.33
CA LEU A 93 -1.26 6.52 -6.04
C LEU A 93 -2.45 7.23 -5.37
N THR A 94 -2.50 7.18 -4.04
CA THR A 94 -3.51 7.89 -3.23
C THR A 94 -3.47 9.40 -3.52
N ALA A 95 -2.28 10.00 -3.53
CA ALA A 95 -2.11 11.43 -3.80
C ALA A 95 -2.55 11.81 -5.23
N VAL A 96 -2.21 11.00 -6.23
CA VAL A 96 -2.67 11.20 -7.61
C VAL A 96 -4.20 11.19 -7.69
N ILE A 97 -4.86 10.21 -7.09
CA ILE A 97 -6.34 10.13 -7.11
C ILE A 97 -6.97 11.35 -6.40
N ILE A 98 -6.39 11.83 -5.29
CA ILE A 98 -6.83 13.06 -4.62
C ILE A 98 -6.77 14.25 -5.58
N THR A 99 -5.63 14.42 -6.26
CA THR A 99 -5.40 15.53 -7.20
C THR A 99 -6.34 15.46 -8.40
N GLU A 100 -6.56 14.27 -8.96
CA GLU A 100 -7.36 14.10 -10.18
C GLU A 100 -8.86 14.23 -9.94
N SER A 101 -9.38 13.68 -8.84
CA SER A 101 -10.84 13.59 -8.64
C SER A 101 -11.31 13.84 -7.22
N SER A 102 -10.40 14.00 -6.26
CA SER A 102 -10.75 14.01 -4.83
C SER A 102 -11.58 12.78 -4.46
N PHE A 103 -11.21 11.61 -5.00
CA PHE A 103 -11.92 10.32 -4.87
C PHE A 103 -13.37 10.30 -5.38
N ASN A 104 -13.84 11.29 -6.14
CA ASN A 104 -15.16 11.23 -6.74
C ASN A 104 -15.20 10.21 -7.90
N ASN A 105 -15.83 9.07 -7.65
CA ASN A 105 -15.94 7.96 -8.62
C ASN A 105 -16.66 8.37 -9.91
N TRP A 106 -17.51 9.40 -9.87
CA TRP A 106 -18.26 9.90 -11.02
C TRP A 106 -17.66 11.18 -11.62
N ALA A 107 -16.43 11.54 -11.25
CA ALA A 107 -15.77 12.74 -11.76
C ALA A 107 -15.67 12.71 -13.29
N ARG A 108 -16.06 13.82 -13.91
CA ARG A 108 -15.93 14.05 -15.36
C ARG A 108 -15.39 15.44 -15.62
N SER A 109 -14.27 15.53 -16.32
CA SER A 109 -13.72 16.84 -16.72
C SER A 109 -14.42 17.41 -17.97
N ASN A 110 -14.25 18.71 -18.18
CA ASN A 110 -14.72 19.40 -19.40
C ASN A 110 -14.12 18.83 -20.69
N ARG A 111 -12.95 18.17 -20.59
CA ARG A 111 -12.26 17.52 -21.73
C ARG A 111 -12.57 16.02 -21.84
N GLY A 112 -13.54 15.53 -21.04
CA GLY A 112 -14.04 14.16 -21.12
C GLY A 112 -13.19 13.12 -20.41
N ALA A 113 -12.30 13.51 -19.50
CA ALA A 113 -11.61 12.58 -18.61
C ALA A 113 -12.59 12.03 -17.55
N LEU A 114 -12.40 10.77 -17.13
CA LEU A 114 -13.38 10.02 -16.34
C LEU A 114 -12.79 9.38 -15.08
N GLY A 115 -13.59 9.39 -14.00
CA GLY A 115 -13.39 8.59 -12.80
C GLY A 115 -12.23 9.06 -11.91
N LEU A 116 -11.77 8.14 -11.06
CA LEU A 116 -10.84 8.42 -9.97
C LEU A 116 -9.51 9.03 -10.42
N MET A 117 -8.95 8.53 -11.53
CA MET A 117 -7.66 8.96 -12.07
C MET A 117 -7.80 9.81 -13.35
N GLN A 118 -9.01 10.29 -13.66
CA GLN A 118 -9.28 11.14 -14.82
C GLN A 118 -8.67 10.58 -16.13
N ILE A 119 -8.96 9.31 -16.43
CA ILE A 119 -8.49 8.68 -17.66
C ILE A 119 -9.36 9.13 -18.84
N ARG A 120 -8.72 9.57 -19.94
CA ARG A 120 -9.43 9.88 -21.19
C ARG A 120 -9.88 8.58 -21.87
N PRO A 121 -11.10 8.51 -22.44
CA PRO A 121 -11.59 7.30 -23.10
C PRO A 121 -10.68 6.74 -24.20
N ALA A 122 -9.98 7.59 -24.96
CA ALA A 122 -9.01 7.15 -25.96
C ALA A 122 -7.85 6.37 -25.31
N THR A 123 -7.22 6.96 -24.29
CA THR A 123 -6.16 6.34 -23.49
C THR A 123 -6.64 5.07 -22.79
N GLY A 124 -7.85 5.08 -22.23
CA GLY A 124 -8.44 3.91 -21.58
C GLY A 124 -8.59 2.71 -22.51
N LYS A 125 -9.01 2.93 -23.76
CA LYS A 125 -9.12 1.87 -24.78
C LYS A 125 -7.77 1.32 -25.20
N GLU A 126 -6.78 2.19 -25.36
CA GLU A 126 -5.41 1.81 -25.71
C GLU A 126 -4.78 0.93 -24.62
N LEU A 127 -4.81 1.39 -23.37
CA LEU A 127 -4.30 0.63 -22.22
C LEU A 127 -5.05 -0.69 -22.02
N ALA A 128 -6.37 -0.71 -22.23
CA ALA A 128 -7.17 -1.92 -22.12
C ALA A 128 -6.73 -2.98 -23.15
N THR A 129 -6.41 -2.54 -24.37
CA THR A 129 -5.90 -3.41 -25.43
C THR A 129 -4.52 -3.97 -25.05
N GLU A 130 -3.63 -3.12 -24.54
CA GLU A 130 -2.26 -3.51 -24.13
C GLU A 130 -2.28 -4.58 -23.02
N VAL A 131 -3.13 -4.41 -22.02
CA VAL A 131 -3.23 -5.33 -20.87
C VAL A 131 -4.29 -6.43 -21.07
N SER A 132 -4.83 -6.58 -22.29
CA SER A 132 -5.81 -7.62 -22.65
C SER A 132 -7.07 -7.64 -21.77
N ILE A 133 -7.57 -6.47 -21.39
CA ILE A 133 -8.84 -6.30 -20.66
C ILE A 133 -9.87 -5.62 -21.55
N GLN A 134 -11.15 -5.89 -21.31
CA GLN A 134 -12.24 -5.22 -22.02
C GLN A 134 -12.43 -3.80 -21.47
N TRP A 135 -12.43 -2.80 -22.36
CA TRP A 135 -12.83 -1.45 -21.99
C TRP A 135 -14.35 -1.34 -21.99
N ARG A 136 -14.95 -1.42 -20.79
CA ARG A 136 -16.39 -1.28 -20.51
C ARG A 136 -17.31 -2.16 -21.35
#